data_AF-A0A2C2VQ26-F1
#
_entry.id   AF-A0A2C2VQ26-F1
#
_cell.length_a   1.000
_cell.length_b   1.000
_cell.length_c   1.000
_cell.angle_alpha   90.00
_cell.angle_beta   90.00
_cell.angle_gamma   90.00
#
_symmetry.space_group_name_H-M   'P 1'
#
loop_
_entity.id
_entity.type
_entity.pdbx_description
1 polymer ?
#
loop_
_entity_poly.entity_id
_entity_poly.type
_entity_poly.pdbx_seq_one_letter_code
_entity_poly.pdbx_strand_id
1 'polypeptide(L)'
;MEEEKEMQSAPPRYRYKLIKFMTLALFFIVVFLSLGFTGLKATSSSEFCASCHEMKPEVYTWKASTHSEVDCVNCHTDPGIKQIAKDKADGVIRNLRNEEDTTATIIRMPKEIADSACEKCHNISTREFSPSGDIVIPHQQHSDKKIKCTQCHSSVAHGKIADRNMTFKTDYKKWDSEVGTAAMADLKFTRPTMETCMDCHIARKITTECSSCHTTGMVPKSHKKADFKTKTHGLEARLELKDCNSCHKFMSTAKLEGYEEASTIDKYLNQSSTLTNKNEHTYAKENTFCQDCHKVRPTIHTKTFIGSHGAQASKNEEKCYTCHDQNRTNTASNNTVNCSSCHQMKHLNNWREGHPIPVRNTKKPEERCYTCHVKKTCTNCHKN
;
A
#
# COMPACT_ATOMS: atom_id res chain seq x y z
N MET A 1 -9.68 -89.26 50.31
CA MET A 1 -8.83 -89.07 49.12
C MET A 1 -8.34 -87.65 49.22
N GLU A 2 -7.07 -87.48 49.57
CA GLU A 2 -6.45 -86.19 49.87
C GLU A 2 -6.33 -85.34 48.59
N GLU A 3 -6.71 -84.06 48.65
CA GLU A 3 -6.46 -83.10 47.58
C GLU A 3 -4.97 -82.77 47.52
N GLU A 4 -4.31 -83.22 46.46
CA GLU A 4 -2.93 -82.89 46.14
C GLU A 4 -2.85 -81.42 45.72
N LYS A 5 -2.45 -80.54 46.64
CA LYS A 5 -2.12 -79.15 46.32
C LYS A 5 -0.79 -79.11 45.58
N GLU A 6 -0.85 -78.97 44.25
CA GLU A 6 0.30 -78.59 43.43
C GLU A 6 0.93 -77.30 43.97
N MET A 7 2.12 -77.44 44.57
CA MET A 7 2.89 -76.33 45.10
C MET A 7 3.71 -75.72 43.95
N GLN A 8 3.11 -74.77 43.21
CA GLN A 8 3.84 -74.02 42.19
C GLN A 8 4.99 -73.24 42.82
N SER A 9 6.22 -73.49 42.36
CA SER A 9 7.42 -72.83 42.85
C SER A 9 7.33 -71.32 42.62
N ALA A 10 7.48 -70.53 43.69
CA ALA A 10 7.46 -69.06 43.62
C ALA A 10 8.46 -68.56 42.55
N PRO A 11 8.05 -67.65 41.64
CA PRO A 11 8.94 -67.17 40.58
C PRO A 11 10.19 -66.52 41.19
N PRO A 12 11.37 -66.64 40.55
CA PRO A 12 12.63 -66.18 41.12
C PRO A 12 12.56 -64.67 41.45
N ARG A 13 12.88 -64.31 42.71
CA ARG A 13 12.80 -62.93 43.27
C ARG A 13 13.44 -61.85 42.39
N TYR A 14 14.40 -62.20 41.54
CA TYR A 14 15.03 -61.31 40.56
C TYR A 14 14.06 -60.81 39.48
N ARG A 15 13.11 -61.64 39.01
CA ARG A 15 12.10 -61.25 38.01
C ARG A 15 11.15 -60.19 38.55
N TYR A 16 10.72 -60.28 39.80
CA TYR A 16 9.88 -59.27 40.44
C TYR A 16 10.60 -57.93 40.66
N LYS A 17 11.89 -57.95 41.01
CA LYS A 17 12.70 -56.73 41.12
C LYS A 17 12.87 -56.06 39.75
N LEU A 18 13.17 -56.85 38.71
CA LEU A 18 13.32 -56.35 37.34
C LEU A 18 12.01 -55.73 36.82
N ILE A 19 10.87 -56.42 37.01
CA ILE A 19 9.54 -55.91 36.63
C ILE A 19 9.25 -54.61 37.40
N LYS A 20 9.52 -54.55 38.71
CA LYS A 20 9.31 -53.34 39.52
C LYS A 20 10.14 -52.16 39.01
N PHE A 21 11.42 -52.37 38.71
CA PHE A 21 12.28 -51.33 38.13
C PHE A 21 11.81 -50.88 36.75
N MET A 22 11.42 -51.83 35.88
CA MET A 22 10.88 -51.53 34.56
C MET A 22 9.57 -50.73 34.64
N THR A 23 8.65 -51.12 35.52
CA THR A 23 7.38 -50.39 35.72
C THR A 23 7.61 -48.99 36.30
N LEU A 24 8.55 -48.86 37.23
CA LEU A 24 8.90 -47.57 37.82
C LEU A 24 9.56 -46.65 36.78
N ALA A 25 10.50 -47.18 35.99
CA ALA A 25 11.14 -46.45 34.91
C ALA A 25 10.13 -46.01 33.85
N LEU A 26 9.22 -46.90 33.44
CA LEU A 26 8.14 -46.57 32.50
C LEU A 26 7.23 -45.48 33.07
N PHE A 27 6.85 -45.57 34.35
CA PHE A 27 6.04 -44.53 35.01
C PHE A 27 6.75 -43.17 34.96
N PHE A 28 8.03 -43.11 35.34
CA PHE A 28 8.80 -41.86 35.28
C PHE A 28 8.97 -41.33 33.86
N ILE A 29 9.18 -42.21 32.86
CA ILE A 29 9.25 -41.82 31.45
C ILE A 29 7.91 -41.22 31.00
N VAL A 30 6.79 -41.87 31.32
CA VAL A 30 5.44 -41.38 30.96
C VAL A 30 5.16 -40.04 31.65
N VAL A 31 5.47 -39.89 32.93
CA VAL A 31 5.33 -38.63 33.67
C VAL A 31 6.20 -37.54 33.05
N PHE A 32 7.47 -37.84 32.75
CA PHE A 32 8.39 -36.89 32.12
C PHE A 32 7.90 -36.43 30.74
N LEU A 33 7.47 -37.37 29.88
CA LEU A 33 6.91 -37.04 28.56
C LEU A 33 5.62 -36.24 28.66
N SER A 34 4.76 -36.56 29.63
CA SER A 34 3.50 -35.85 29.87
C SER A 34 3.73 -34.42 30.37
N LEU A 35 4.67 -34.23 31.29
CA LEU A 35 5.09 -32.91 31.77
C LEU A 35 5.75 -32.11 30.64
N GLY A 36 6.64 -32.74 29.87
CA GLY A 36 7.28 -32.12 28.71
C GLY A 36 6.27 -31.67 27.65
N PHE A 37 5.30 -32.51 27.31
CA PHE A 37 4.23 -32.17 26.38
C PHE A 37 3.34 -31.03 26.90
N THR A 38 2.96 -31.08 28.17
CA THR A 38 2.15 -30.03 28.81
C THR A 38 2.89 -28.70 28.85
N GLY A 39 4.18 -28.70 29.24
CA GLY A 39 5.02 -27.51 29.24
C GLY A 39 5.23 -26.94 27.84
N LEU A 40 5.41 -27.81 26.84
CA LEU A 40 5.51 -27.40 25.44
C LEU A 40 4.22 -26.71 24.97
N LYS A 41 3.05 -27.29 25.27
CA LYS A 41 1.75 -26.71 24.92
C LYS A 41 1.52 -25.38 25.63
N ALA A 42 1.75 -25.32 26.94
CA ALA A 42 1.56 -24.11 27.74
C ALA A 42 2.44 -22.95 27.23
N THR A 43 3.72 -23.19 26.99
CA THR A 43 4.67 -22.17 26.48
C THR A 43 4.48 -21.84 25.01
N SER A 44 3.57 -22.51 24.31
CA SER A 44 3.24 -22.26 22.89
C SER A 44 1.87 -21.60 22.71
N SER A 45 1.14 -21.37 23.81
CA SER A 45 -0.16 -20.71 23.79
C SER A 45 -0.03 -19.21 23.49
N SER A 46 -1.07 -18.63 22.88
CA SER A 46 -1.20 -17.18 22.74
C SER A 46 -1.22 -16.46 24.10
N GLU A 47 -1.78 -17.07 25.14
CA GLU A 47 -1.80 -16.51 26.50
C GLU A 47 -0.39 -16.36 27.09
N PHE A 48 0.49 -17.35 26.86
CA PHE A 48 1.88 -17.25 27.28
C PHE A 48 2.59 -16.09 26.57
N CYS A 49 2.39 -15.94 25.25
CA CYS A 49 2.95 -14.83 24.50
C CYS A 49 2.39 -13.47 24.99
N ALA A 50 1.10 -13.42 25.34
CA ALA A 50 0.45 -12.23 25.87
C ALA A 50 0.95 -11.80 27.27
N SER A 51 1.63 -12.69 27.99
CA SER A 51 2.29 -12.35 29.26
C SER A 51 3.52 -11.45 29.06
N CYS A 52 4.12 -11.44 27.86
CA CYS A 52 5.25 -10.59 27.54
C CYS A 52 4.77 -9.17 27.20
N HIS A 53 5.28 -8.17 27.92
CA HIS A 53 4.87 -6.77 27.68
C HIS A 53 5.24 -6.25 26.29
N GLU A 54 6.29 -6.80 25.68
CA GLU A 54 6.75 -6.43 24.33
C GLU A 54 5.78 -6.90 23.25
N MET A 55 4.98 -7.93 23.51
CA MET A 55 4.05 -8.51 22.56
C MET A 55 2.69 -7.81 22.50
N LYS A 56 2.45 -6.80 23.34
CA LYS A 56 1.16 -6.09 23.38
C LYS A 56 0.66 -5.64 21.99
N PRO A 57 1.46 -4.97 21.13
CA PRO A 57 0.98 -4.55 19.81
C PRO A 57 0.48 -5.72 18.95
N GLU A 58 1.24 -6.81 18.91
CA GLU A 58 0.93 -8.00 18.12
C GLU A 58 -0.28 -8.76 18.69
N VAL A 59 -0.39 -8.84 20.02
CA VAL A 59 -1.50 -9.52 20.70
C VAL A 59 -2.82 -8.79 20.48
N TYR A 60 -2.85 -7.47 20.60
CA TYR A 60 -4.10 -6.71 20.44
C TYR A 60 -4.56 -6.64 18.99
N THR A 61 -3.64 -6.57 18.02
CA THR A 61 -4.00 -6.68 16.60
C THR A 61 -4.46 -8.09 16.23
N TRP A 62 -3.78 -9.13 16.72
CA TRP A 62 -4.21 -10.52 16.55
C TRP A 62 -5.61 -10.76 17.10
N LYS A 63 -5.91 -10.26 18.31
CA LYS A 63 -7.26 -10.32 18.92
C LYS A 63 -8.34 -9.65 18.08
N ALA A 64 -8.00 -8.55 17.41
CA ALA A 64 -8.90 -7.82 16.53
C ALA A 64 -8.97 -8.39 15.09
N SER A 65 -8.16 -9.40 14.77
CA SER A 65 -8.10 -10.03 13.46
C SER A 65 -9.10 -11.18 13.31
N THR A 66 -9.25 -11.70 12.08
CA THR A 66 -10.05 -12.91 11.81
C THR A 66 -9.39 -14.20 12.29
N HIS A 67 -8.18 -14.14 12.86
CA HIS A 67 -7.39 -15.29 13.30
C HIS A 67 -7.19 -15.30 14.83
N SER A 68 -7.99 -14.56 15.58
CA SER A 68 -7.92 -14.41 17.04
C SER A 68 -8.14 -15.69 17.84
N GLU A 69 -8.55 -16.79 17.20
CA GLU A 69 -8.71 -18.11 17.81
C GLU A 69 -7.55 -19.07 17.46
N VAL A 70 -6.54 -18.60 16.72
CA VAL A 70 -5.39 -19.41 16.30
C VAL A 70 -4.16 -19.03 17.11
N ASP A 71 -3.57 -20.00 17.83
CA ASP A 71 -2.35 -19.76 18.62
C ASP A 71 -1.19 -19.21 17.77
N CYS A 72 -0.42 -18.27 18.32
CA CYS A 72 0.69 -17.60 17.63
C CYS A 72 1.65 -18.60 16.93
N VAL A 73 2.00 -19.69 17.60
CA VAL A 73 2.94 -20.70 17.07
C VAL A 73 2.46 -21.38 15.81
N ASN A 74 1.14 -21.45 15.57
CA ASN A 74 0.61 -22.14 14.39
C ASN A 74 1.00 -21.42 13.09
N CYS A 75 1.33 -20.13 13.19
CA CYS A 75 1.82 -19.28 12.11
C CYS A 75 3.32 -18.97 12.24
N HIS A 76 3.81 -18.66 13.44
CA HIS A 76 5.19 -18.20 13.66
C HIS A 76 6.23 -19.32 13.83
N THR A 77 5.81 -20.58 13.81
CA THR A 77 6.74 -21.73 13.82
C THR A 77 6.41 -22.68 12.67
N ASP A 78 7.44 -23.35 12.17
CA ASP A 78 7.26 -24.37 11.14
C ASP A 78 6.41 -25.54 11.68
N PRO A 79 5.53 -26.14 10.88
CA PRO A 79 4.60 -27.18 11.34
C PRO A 79 5.26 -28.36 12.03
N GLY A 80 4.63 -28.84 13.10
CA GLY A 80 4.92 -30.12 13.75
C GLY A 80 5.59 -29.99 15.12
N ILE A 81 5.18 -30.85 16.05
CA ILE A 81 5.63 -30.83 17.46
C ILE A 81 7.16 -30.89 17.57
N LYS A 82 7.82 -31.66 16.70
CA LYS A 82 9.28 -31.77 16.66
C LYS A 82 9.95 -30.43 16.35
N GLN A 83 9.37 -29.66 15.45
CA GLN A 83 9.94 -28.39 15.01
C GLN A 83 9.73 -27.31 16.06
N ILE A 84 8.54 -27.24 16.68
CA ILE A 84 8.28 -26.36 17.83
C ILE A 84 9.26 -26.64 18.97
N ALA A 85 9.49 -27.92 19.29
CA ALA A 85 10.45 -28.31 20.33
C ALA A 85 11.88 -27.91 19.97
N LYS A 86 12.27 -28.05 18.69
CA LYS A 86 13.58 -27.63 18.18
C LYS A 86 13.76 -26.11 18.27
N ASP A 87 12.80 -25.32 17.77
CA ASP A 87 12.88 -23.86 17.78
C ASP A 87 13.00 -23.31 19.20
N LYS A 88 12.29 -23.91 20.16
CA LYS A 88 12.42 -23.56 21.59
C LYS A 88 13.78 -23.95 22.17
N ALA A 89 14.32 -25.13 21.83
CA ALA A 89 15.64 -25.55 22.26
C ALA A 89 16.74 -24.62 21.70
N ASP A 90 16.64 -24.25 20.42
CA ASP A 90 17.54 -23.31 19.77
C ASP A 90 17.47 -21.92 20.44
N GLY A 91 16.27 -21.47 20.84
CA GLY A 91 16.07 -20.24 21.60
C GLY A 91 16.74 -20.27 22.99
N VAL A 92 16.66 -21.40 23.71
CA VAL A 92 17.36 -21.57 25.00
C VAL A 92 18.88 -21.54 24.80
N ILE A 93 19.39 -22.21 23.77
CA ILE A 93 20.82 -22.22 23.44
C ILE A 93 21.31 -20.80 23.10
N ARG A 94 20.52 -20.03 22.34
CA ARG A 94 20.86 -18.65 21.99
C ARG A 94 20.98 -17.75 23.22
N ASN A 95 20.02 -17.87 24.14
CA ASN A 95 20.06 -17.15 25.42
C ASN A 95 21.28 -17.54 26.26
N LEU A 96 21.63 -18.83 26.30
CA LEU A 96 22.83 -19.31 27.01
C LEU A 96 24.14 -18.81 26.39
N ARG A 97 24.12 -18.48 25.09
CA ARG A 97 25.28 -17.96 24.35
C ARG A 97 25.43 -16.44 24.43
N ASN A 98 24.52 -15.73 25.11
CA ASN A 98 24.48 -14.26 25.17
C ASN A 98 24.55 -13.61 23.77
N GLU A 99 23.96 -14.25 22.75
CA GLU A 99 23.81 -13.60 21.44
C GLU A 99 22.84 -12.42 21.61
N GLU A 100 23.36 -11.20 21.56
CA GLU A 100 22.54 -9.98 21.61
C GLU A 100 21.67 -9.91 20.34
N ASP A 101 20.35 -9.91 20.53
CA ASP A 101 19.42 -9.50 19.48
C ASP A 101 19.62 -8.00 19.23
N THR A 102 20.31 -7.67 18.14
CA THR A 102 20.57 -6.30 17.73
C THR A 102 19.26 -5.52 17.56
N THR A 103 18.92 -4.71 18.56
CA THR A 103 18.42 -3.33 18.40
C THR A 103 17.31 -3.09 17.37
N ALA A 104 16.36 -4.01 17.21
CA ALA A 104 15.13 -3.68 16.48
C ALA A 104 14.30 -2.72 17.36
N THR A 105 14.27 -1.43 16.99
CA THR A 105 13.41 -0.41 17.60
C THR A 105 11.91 -0.67 17.34
N ILE A 106 11.63 -1.53 16.36
CA ILE A 106 10.31 -1.92 15.84
C ILE A 106 10.30 -3.44 15.71
N ILE A 107 9.22 -4.09 16.15
CA ILE A 107 9.05 -5.54 16.04
C ILE A 107 8.86 -5.90 14.56
N ARG A 108 9.80 -6.66 13.98
CA ARG A 108 9.70 -7.17 12.61
C ARG A 108 9.98 -8.65 12.59
N MET A 109 9.25 -9.38 11.77
CA MET A 109 9.55 -10.78 11.55
C MET A 109 10.86 -10.92 10.78
N PRO A 110 11.82 -11.72 11.28
CA PRO A 110 13.10 -11.94 10.61
C PRO A 110 12.98 -12.88 9.40
N LYS A 111 11.92 -13.70 9.36
CA LYS A 111 11.66 -14.69 8.31
C LYS A 111 10.19 -14.63 7.92
N GLU A 112 9.91 -14.82 6.64
CA GLU A 112 8.54 -14.97 6.14
C GLU A 112 7.89 -16.25 6.68
N ILE A 113 6.58 -16.20 6.92
CA ILE A 113 5.78 -17.36 7.30
C ILE A 113 5.65 -18.28 6.09
N ALA A 114 5.91 -19.57 6.28
CA ALA A 114 5.79 -20.59 5.24
C ALA A 114 4.33 -20.86 4.86
N ASP A 115 4.06 -21.11 3.57
CA ASP A 115 2.72 -21.41 3.05
C ASP A 115 2.05 -22.58 3.78
N SER A 116 2.85 -23.58 4.21
CA SER A 116 2.37 -24.74 4.97
C SER A 116 1.69 -24.39 6.29
N ALA A 117 1.97 -23.21 6.87
CA ALA A 117 1.27 -22.74 8.06
C ALA A 117 -0.19 -22.39 7.73
N CYS A 118 -0.41 -21.74 6.60
CA CYS A 118 -1.73 -21.36 6.09
C CYS A 118 -2.50 -22.59 5.58
N GLU A 119 -1.84 -23.48 4.83
CA GLU A 119 -2.46 -24.64 4.16
C GLU A 119 -3.01 -25.71 5.11
N LYS A 120 -2.65 -25.68 6.41
CA LYS A 120 -3.30 -26.51 7.45
C LYS A 120 -4.80 -26.31 7.48
N CYS A 121 -5.25 -25.07 7.24
CA CYS A 121 -6.66 -24.68 7.27
C CYS A 121 -7.14 -24.14 5.91
N HIS A 122 -6.24 -23.59 5.10
CA HIS A 122 -6.51 -22.97 3.81
C HIS A 122 -5.88 -23.73 2.65
N ASN A 123 -6.32 -24.96 2.43
CA ASN A 123 -5.82 -25.79 1.34
C ASN A 123 -6.34 -25.31 -0.03
N ILE A 124 -5.43 -24.93 -0.92
CA ILE A 124 -5.75 -24.32 -2.22
C ILE A 124 -6.52 -25.27 -3.15
N SER A 125 -6.27 -26.58 -3.02
CA SER A 125 -6.85 -27.60 -3.90
C SER A 125 -8.26 -28.04 -3.52
N THR A 126 -8.69 -27.76 -2.29
CA THR A 126 -9.97 -28.27 -1.74
C THR A 126 -10.95 -27.18 -1.36
N ARG A 127 -10.49 -25.93 -1.21
CA ARG A 127 -11.32 -24.79 -0.88
C ARG A 127 -11.51 -23.90 -2.10
N GLU A 128 -12.74 -23.49 -2.35
CA GLU A 128 -12.97 -22.38 -3.29
C GLU A 128 -12.70 -21.06 -2.59
N PHE A 129 -11.88 -20.22 -3.22
CA PHE A 129 -11.56 -18.88 -2.73
C PHE A 129 -12.16 -17.87 -3.70
N SER A 130 -13.06 -17.04 -3.19
CA SER A 130 -13.53 -15.87 -3.93
C SER A 130 -13.10 -14.62 -3.17
N PRO A 131 -12.35 -13.69 -3.80
CA PRO A 131 -12.22 -12.34 -3.27
C PRO A 131 -13.60 -11.71 -3.10
N SER A 132 -13.74 -10.77 -2.18
CA SER A 132 -14.97 -9.98 -2.09
C SER A 132 -15.11 -9.08 -3.33
N GLY A 133 -16.31 -9.02 -3.91
CA GLY A 133 -16.64 -8.12 -5.00
C GLY A 133 -16.54 -8.79 -6.37
N ASP A 134 -15.92 -8.10 -7.33
CA ASP A 134 -15.91 -8.49 -8.74
C ASP A 134 -14.55 -8.98 -9.24
N ILE A 135 -13.57 -9.11 -8.33
CA ILE A 135 -12.18 -9.49 -8.64
C ILE A 135 -12.06 -11.02 -8.71
N VAL A 136 -11.39 -11.50 -9.75
CA VAL A 136 -11.02 -12.90 -9.96
C VAL A 136 -9.55 -13.09 -9.66
N ILE A 137 -9.22 -13.93 -8.67
CA ILE A 137 -7.84 -14.29 -8.31
C ILE A 137 -7.70 -15.81 -8.37
N PRO A 138 -7.11 -16.38 -9.44
CA PRO A 138 -6.86 -17.81 -9.54
C PRO A 138 -5.66 -18.19 -8.66
N HIS A 139 -5.91 -18.52 -7.39
CA HIS A 139 -4.86 -18.82 -6.40
C HIS A 139 -3.94 -19.98 -6.83
N GLN A 140 -4.48 -21.01 -7.51
CA GLN A 140 -3.68 -22.11 -8.03
C GLN A 140 -2.63 -21.62 -9.03
N GLN A 141 -3.00 -20.75 -9.97
CA GLN A 141 -2.06 -20.22 -10.96
C GLN A 141 -0.94 -19.40 -10.31
N HIS A 142 -1.25 -18.67 -9.22
CA HIS A 142 -0.25 -17.94 -8.46
C HIS A 142 0.68 -18.89 -7.70
N SER A 143 0.12 -19.92 -7.06
CA SER A 143 0.88 -20.95 -6.36
C SER A 143 1.82 -21.72 -7.29
N ASP A 144 1.38 -22.06 -8.51
CA ASP A 144 2.21 -22.72 -9.55
C ASP A 144 3.42 -21.86 -9.96
N LYS A 145 3.31 -20.53 -9.82
CA LYS A 145 4.41 -19.57 -10.01
C LYS A 145 5.20 -19.30 -8.72
N LYS A 146 5.02 -20.14 -7.71
CA LYS A 146 5.69 -20.09 -6.40
C LYS A 146 5.47 -18.77 -5.66
N ILE A 147 4.31 -18.14 -5.86
CA ILE A 147 3.92 -16.96 -5.08
C ILE A 147 3.48 -17.39 -3.70
N LYS A 148 4.06 -16.76 -2.69
CA LYS A 148 3.82 -17.06 -1.28
C LYS A 148 2.56 -16.39 -0.78
N CYS A 149 1.88 -17.03 0.15
CA CYS A 149 0.64 -16.51 0.75
C CYS A 149 0.86 -15.12 1.36
N THR A 150 1.99 -14.95 2.05
CA THR A 150 2.40 -13.70 2.71
C THR A 150 2.71 -12.57 1.75
N GLN A 151 3.01 -12.84 0.47
CA GLN A 151 3.24 -11.76 -0.52
C GLN A 151 1.98 -10.92 -0.76
N CYS A 152 0.79 -11.49 -0.54
CA CYS A 152 -0.47 -10.76 -0.59
C CYS A 152 -1.11 -10.61 0.79
N HIS A 153 -1.05 -11.64 1.64
CA HIS A 153 -1.74 -11.71 2.93
C HIS A 153 -0.85 -11.44 4.15
N SER A 154 0.29 -10.74 3.99
CA SER A 154 1.25 -10.45 5.08
C SER A 154 0.65 -9.74 6.29
N SER A 155 -0.49 -9.07 6.14
CA SER A 155 -1.07 -8.22 7.17
C SER A 155 -2.38 -8.72 7.76
N VAL A 156 -2.76 -9.97 7.46
CA VAL A 156 -4.04 -10.55 7.89
C VAL A 156 -4.25 -10.54 9.41
N ALA A 157 -3.18 -10.74 10.19
CA ALA A 157 -3.23 -10.81 11.64
C ALA A 157 -2.83 -9.50 12.35
N HIS A 158 -2.00 -8.67 11.70
CA HIS A 158 -1.31 -7.55 12.36
C HIS A 158 -1.48 -6.19 11.69
N GLY A 159 -2.13 -6.08 10.53
CA GLY A 159 -2.51 -4.77 9.96
C GLY A 159 -1.33 -3.84 9.67
N LYS A 160 -0.17 -4.41 9.29
CA LYS A 160 1.06 -3.68 8.95
C LYS A 160 1.52 -2.67 10.01
N ILE A 161 1.27 -2.92 11.30
CA ILE A 161 1.61 -1.98 12.38
C ILE A 161 3.12 -1.68 12.47
N ALA A 162 3.97 -2.61 12.06
CA ALA A 162 5.41 -2.40 11.96
C ALA A 162 5.78 -1.42 10.83
N ASP A 163 5.15 -1.52 9.65
CA ASP A 163 5.38 -0.61 8.52
C ASP A 163 4.81 0.79 8.77
N ARG A 164 3.79 0.86 9.64
CA ARG A 164 3.18 2.10 10.12
C ARG A 164 3.93 2.72 11.30
N ASN A 165 5.06 2.12 11.70
CA ASN A 165 5.89 2.57 12.83
C ASN A 165 5.09 2.69 14.15
N MET A 166 4.22 1.72 14.45
CA MET A 166 3.36 1.74 15.65
C MET A 166 3.88 0.84 16.79
N THR A 167 4.97 0.12 16.58
CA THR A 167 5.50 -0.89 17.52
C THR A 167 6.79 -0.43 18.20
N PHE A 168 6.91 0.85 18.53
CA PHE A 168 8.08 1.36 19.25
C PHE A 168 8.08 0.89 20.70
N LYS A 169 9.28 0.54 21.22
CA LYS A 169 9.46 0.04 22.60
C LYS A 169 8.87 0.98 23.67
N THR A 170 8.93 2.29 23.46
CA THR A 170 8.39 3.30 24.39
C THR A 170 6.86 3.28 24.49
N ASP A 171 6.17 2.75 23.49
CA ASP A 171 4.72 2.86 23.36
C ASP A 171 3.97 1.57 23.69
N TYR A 172 4.65 0.46 24.01
CA TYR A 172 4.01 -0.82 24.34
C TYR A 172 2.95 -0.70 25.44
N LYS A 173 3.14 0.20 26.41
CA LYS A 173 2.17 0.43 27.51
C LYS A 173 0.87 1.10 27.04
N LYS A 174 0.90 1.82 25.91
CA LYS A 174 -0.26 2.52 25.33
C LYS A 174 -1.18 1.58 24.54
N TRP A 175 -0.74 0.36 24.25
CA TRP A 175 -1.54 -0.62 23.53
C TRP A 175 -2.57 -1.28 24.44
N ASP A 176 -3.81 -1.24 23.99
CA ASP A 176 -4.98 -1.90 24.54
C ASP A 176 -5.90 -2.43 23.42
N SER A 177 -7.08 -2.92 23.79
CA SER A 177 -8.05 -3.46 22.83
C SER A 177 -8.61 -2.41 21.89
N GLU A 178 -8.74 -1.16 22.33
CA GLU A 178 -9.26 -0.06 21.50
C GLU A 178 -8.24 0.31 20.42
N VAL A 179 -6.98 0.50 20.82
CA VAL A 179 -5.87 0.77 19.90
C VAL A 179 -5.68 -0.40 18.92
N GLY A 180 -5.75 -1.64 19.39
CA GLY A 180 -5.71 -2.84 18.55
C GLY A 180 -6.80 -2.86 17.48
N THR A 181 -8.04 -2.62 17.89
CA THR A 181 -9.20 -2.59 16.99
C THR A 181 -9.08 -1.45 15.98
N ALA A 182 -8.72 -0.24 16.44
CA ALA A 182 -8.52 0.91 15.57
C ALA A 182 -7.38 0.68 14.56
N ALA A 183 -6.32 0.00 14.96
CA ALA A 183 -5.22 -0.35 14.06
C ALA A 183 -5.65 -1.33 12.95
N MET A 184 -6.62 -2.21 13.21
CA MET A 184 -7.12 -3.21 12.26
C MET A 184 -8.35 -2.74 11.45
N ALA A 185 -8.96 -1.62 11.83
CA ALA A 185 -10.23 -1.15 11.26
C ALA A 185 -10.13 -0.74 9.77
N ASP A 186 -9.01 -0.16 9.36
CA ASP A 186 -8.82 0.30 7.98
C ASP A 186 -8.40 -0.88 7.08
N LEU A 187 -9.30 -1.22 6.15
CA LEU A 187 -9.13 -2.33 5.22
C LEU A 187 -7.87 -2.23 4.36
N LYS A 188 -7.33 -1.03 4.12
CA LYS A 188 -6.10 -0.87 3.33
C LYS A 188 -4.88 -1.52 4.00
N PHE A 189 -4.95 -1.74 5.31
CA PHE A 189 -3.88 -2.38 6.07
C PHE A 189 -4.12 -3.86 6.32
N THR A 190 -5.34 -4.35 6.19
CA THR A 190 -5.69 -5.76 6.47
C THR A 190 -6.02 -6.56 5.21
N ARG A 191 -6.10 -5.91 4.05
CA ARG A 191 -6.34 -6.53 2.75
C ARG A 191 -5.25 -6.17 1.73
N PRO A 192 -5.01 -7.03 0.72
CA PRO A 192 -4.17 -6.68 -0.42
C PRO A 192 -4.70 -5.44 -1.12
N THR A 193 -3.80 -4.54 -1.48
CA THR A 193 -4.14 -3.35 -2.29
C THR A 193 -4.03 -3.67 -3.77
N MET A 194 -4.66 -2.86 -4.63
CA MET A 194 -4.45 -2.95 -6.08
C MET A 194 -2.96 -2.84 -6.45
N GLU A 195 -2.22 -1.96 -5.76
CA GLU A 195 -0.77 -1.79 -5.93
C GLU A 195 -0.01 -3.11 -5.72
N THR A 196 -0.37 -3.89 -4.69
CA THR A 196 0.25 -5.22 -4.43
C THR A 196 0.12 -6.14 -5.65
N CYS A 197 -1.03 -6.11 -6.33
CA CYS A 197 -1.29 -6.93 -7.52
C CYS A 197 -0.54 -6.36 -8.73
N MET A 198 -0.71 -5.06 -8.96
CA MET A 198 -0.21 -4.37 -10.15
C MET A 198 1.31 -4.30 -10.20
N ASP A 199 2.00 -4.08 -9.08
CA ASP A 199 3.46 -4.04 -9.03
C ASP A 199 4.07 -5.34 -9.55
N CYS A 200 3.53 -6.48 -9.12
CA CYS A 200 3.98 -7.78 -9.59
C CYS A 200 3.60 -8.03 -11.06
N HIS A 201 2.37 -7.70 -11.46
CA HIS A 201 1.90 -7.89 -12.84
C HIS A 201 2.69 -7.05 -13.84
N ILE A 202 2.95 -5.78 -13.51
CA ILE A 202 3.78 -4.86 -14.31
C ILE A 202 5.21 -5.38 -14.39
N ALA A 203 5.83 -5.70 -13.25
CA ALA A 203 7.22 -6.18 -13.21
C ALA A 203 7.41 -7.48 -14.01
N ARG A 204 6.41 -8.35 -14.00
CA ARG A 204 6.43 -9.64 -14.72
C ARG A 204 5.83 -9.60 -16.12
N LYS A 205 5.35 -8.43 -16.57
CA LYS A 205 4.71 -8.24 -17.87
C LYS A 205 3.53 -9.20 -18.11
N ILE A 206 2.75 -9.43 -17.07
CA ILE A 206 1.47 -10.17 -17.12
C ILE A 206 0.35 -9.17 -17.40
N THR A 207 -0.82 -9.66 -17.82
CA THR A 207 -2.00 -8.82 -18.08
C THR A 207 -2.26 -7.82 -16.95
N THR A 208 -2.35 -6.55 -17.34
CA THR A 208 -2.81 -5.43 -16.50
C THR A 208 -4.19 -4.93 -16.96
N GLU A 209 -4.82 -5.63 -17.91
CA GLU A 209 -6.16 -5.34 -18.38
C GLU A 209 -7.17 -5.49 -17.24
N CYS A 210 -7.95 -4.44 -17.00
CA CYS A 210 -8.88 -4.39 -15.87
C CYS A 210 -9.88 -5.55 -15.93
N SER A 211 -10.40 -5.87 -17.13
CA SER A 211 -11.38 -6.95 -17.33
C SER A 211 -10.83 -8.36 -17.08
N SER A 212 -9.51 -8.54 -17.08
CA SER A 212 -8.89 -9.83 -16.74
C SER A 212 -8.99 -10.12 -15.25
N CYS A 213 -9.09 -9.08 -14.41
CA CYS A 213 -9.23 -9.20 -12.97
C CYS A 213 -10.65 -8.87 -12.52
N HIS A 214 -11.25 -7.81 -13.02
CA HIS A 214 -12.57 -7.30 -12.63
C HIS A 214 -13.64 -7.74 -13.62
N THR A 215 -14.59 -8.55 -13.16
CA THR A 215 -15.71 -9.05 -13.97
C THR A 215 -16.62 -7.92 -14.49
N THR A 216 -16.64 -6.75 -13.85
CA THR A 216 -17.39 -5.57 -14.33
C THR A 216 -16.60 -4.68 -15.31
N GLY A 217 -15.30 -4.94 -15.48
CA GLY A 217 -14.39 -4.12 -16.28
C GLY A 217 -14.05 -2.76 -15.67
N MET A 218 -14.51 -2.44 -14.45
CA MET A 218 -14.21 -1.20 -13.73
C MET A 218 -14.58 0.10 -14.47
N VAL A 219 -15.70 0.10 -15.21
CA VAL A 219 -16.22 1.31 -15.87
C VAL A 219 -17.42 1.86 -15.10
N PRO A 220 -17.27 2.97 -14.34
CA PRO A 220 -18.36 3.57 -13.59
C PRO A 220 -19.49 4.06 -14.50
N LYS A 221 -20.71 4.19 -13.95
CA LYS A 221 -21.87 4.70 -14.69
C LYS A 221 -21.65 6.12 -15.23
N SER A 222 -20.84 6.95 -14.55
CA SER A 222 -20.48 8.30 -15.02
C SER A 222 -19.80 8.29 -16.38
N HIS A 223 -18.93 7.31 -16.63
CA HIS A 223 -18.15 7.18 -17.87
C HIS A 223 -19.00 6.77 -19.08
N LYS A 224 -20.21 6.27 -18.85
CA LYS A 224 -21.15 5.88 -19.91
C LYS A 224 -21.98 7.04 -20.44
N LYS A 225 -21.91 8.22 -19.81
CA LYS A 225 -22.63 9.41 -20.27
C LYS A 225 -21.94 10.01 -21.49
N ALA A 226 -22.71 10.34 -22.52
CA ALA A 226 -22.19 10.88 -23.78
C ALA A 226 -21.44 12.22 -23.60
N ASP A 227 -21.82 13.01 -22.60
CA ASP A 227 -21.24 14.31 -22.30
C ASP A 227 -20.07 14.28 -21.32
N PHE A 228 -19.75 13.12 -20.72
CA PHE A 228 -18.68 12.97 -19.74
C PHE A 228 -17.35 13.55 -20.26
N LYS A 229 -16.90 13.08 -21.44
CA LYS A 229 -15.65 13.51 -22.07
C LYS A 229 -15.62 15.00 -22.44
N THR A 230 -16.77 15.66 -22.58
CA THR A 230 -16.83 17.03 -23.15
C THR A 230 -17.25 18.09 -22.15
N LYS A 231 -17.95 17.72 -21.07
CA LYS A 231 -18.55 18.68 -20.12
C LYS A 231 -18.22 18.38 -18.67
N THR A 232 -18.24 17.12 -18.24
CA THR A 232 -18.22 16.81 -16.80
C THR A 232 -16.89 16.26 -16.29
N HIS A 233 -16.15 15.46 -17.09
CA HIS A 233 -14.95 14.76 -16.59
C HIS A 233 -13.89 15.71 -16.01
N GLY A 234 -13.69 16.89 -16.61
CA GLY A 234 -12.70 17.85 -16.13
C GLY A 234 -13.08 18.49 -14.80
N LEU A 235 -14.38 18.71 -14.56
CA LEU A 235 -14.89 19.23 -13.29
C LEU A 235 -14.84 18.14 -12.21
N GLU A 236 -15.23 16.92 -12.56
CA GLU A 236 -15.15 15.75 -11.68
C GLU A 236 -13.68 15.48 -11.29
N ALA A 237 -12.74 15.52 -12.24
CA ALA A 237 -11.32 15.30 -11.99
C ALA A 237 -10.70 16.36 -11.07
N ARG A 238 -11.21 17.60 -11.09
CA ARG A 238 -10.76 18.66 -10.17
C ARG A 238 -11.19 18.41 -8.74
N LEU A 239 -12.41 17.91 -8.55
CA LEU A 239 -12.97 17.68 -7.22
C LEU A 239 -12.49 16.35 -6.62
N GLU A 240 -12.45 15.30 -7.44
CA GLU A 240 -12.26 13.91 -7.01
C GLU A 240 -10.99 13.28 -7.62
N LEU A 241 -9.92 14.06 -7.79
CA LEU A 241 -8.68 13.59 -8.45
C LEU A 241 -8.11 12.33 -7.81
N LYS A 242 -8.21 12.24 -6.48
CA LYS A 242 -7.68 11.11 -5.69
C LYS A 242 -8.39 9.81 -6.04
N ASP A 243 -9.70 9.86 -6.14
CA ASP A 243 -10.53 8.71 -6.52
C ASP A 243 -10.24 8.28 -7.95
N CYS A 244 -10.07 9.26 -8.86
CA CYS A 244 -9.64 8.98 -10.23
C CYS A 244 -8.25 8.31 -10.26
N ASN A 245 -7.31 8.82 -9.46
CA ASN A 245 -5.93 8.32 -9.38
C ASN A 245 -5.87 6.88 -8.87
N SER A 246 -6.78 6.47 -7.99
CA SER A 246 -6.84 5.09 -7.46
C SER A 246 -6.93 4.02 -8.55
N CYS A 247 -7.48 4.37 -9.72
CA CYS A 247 -7.62 3.48 -10.88
C CYS A 247 -6.69 3.90 -12.03
N HIS A 248 -6.70 5.18 -12.41
CA HIS A 248 -5.98 5.67 -13.60
C HIS A 248 -4.46 5.73 -13.43
N LYS A 249 -3.93 5.63 -12.20
CA LYS A 249 -2.48 5.53 -11.96
C LYS A 249 -1.85 4.36 -12.73
N PHE A 250 -2.54 3.22 -12.76
CA PHE A 250 -2.06 1.98 -13.36
C PHE A 250 -2.18 1.94 -14.89
N MET A 251 -2.91 2.88 -15.48
CA MET A 251 -3.00 3.04 -16.94
C MET A 251 -1.83 3.85 -17.49
N SER A 252 -1.11 4.58 -16.63
CA SER A 252 0.08 5.33 -17.02
C SER A 252 1.30 4.41 -17.09
N THR A 253 2.03 4.51 -18.19
CA THR A 253 3.38 3.93 -18.33
C THR A 253 4.44 4.67 -17.50
N ALA A 254 4.20 5.95 -17.19
CA ALA A 254 5.04 6.74 -16.29
C ALA A 254 4.56 6.60 -14.85
N LYS A 255 5.51 6.48 -13.90
CA LYS A 255 5.22 6.42 -12.47
C LYS A 255 4.62 7.77 -12.01
N LEU A 256 3.48 7.70 -11.33
CA LEU A 256 2.79 8.86 -10.75
C LEU A 256 2.91 8.79 -9.23
N GLU A 257 3.35 9.88 -8.62
CA GLU A 257 3.52 10.05 -7.17
C GLU A 257 3.06 11.44 -6.76
N GLY A 258 2.56 11.57 -5.53
CA GLY A 258 2.12 12.85 -4.97
C GLY A 258 0.68 13.22 -5.34
N TYR A 259 -0.10 12.25 -5.81
CA TYR A 259 -1.55 12.37 -6.06
C TYR A 259 -2.38 11.55 -5.05
N GLU A 260 -1.70 10.86 -4.15
CA GLU A 260 -2.26 10.05 -3.07
C GLU A 260 -2.71 10.92 -1.90
N GLU A 261 -3.55 10.36 -1.03
CA GLU A 261 -3.93 11.02 0.21
C GLU A 261 -2.72 11.09 1.15
N ALA A 262 -2.51 12.26 1.78
CA ALA A 262 -1.56 12.40 2.88
C ALA A 262 -1.89 11.36 3.96
N SER A 263 -0.86 10.64 4.45
CA SER A 263 -1.10 9.63 5.48
C SER A 263 -1.69 10.29 6.74
N THR A 264 -2.37 9.52 7.58
CA THR A 264 -2.86 10.01 8.88
C THR A 264 -1.73 10.60 9.72
N ILE A 265 -0.51 10.08 9.56
CA ILE A 265 0.71 10.57 10.20
C ILE A 265 1.14 11.91 9.58
N ASP A 266 1.13 12.06 8.25
CA ASP A 266 1.49 13.34 7.58
C ASP A 266 0.52 14.48 7.92
N LYS A 267 -0.77 14.13 8.06
CA LYS A 267 -1.82 15.05 8.53
C LYS A 267 -1.59 15.45 9.99
N TYR A 268 -1.19 14.51 10.85
CA TYR A 268 -0.90 14.76 12.25
C TYR A 268 0.38 15.59 12.47
N LEU A 269 1.43 15.32 11.69
CA LEU A 269 2.73 15.99 11.79
C LEU A 269 2.75 17.39 11.14
N ASN A 270 1.64 17.85 10.54
CA ASN A 270 1.58 19.10 9.76
C ASN A 270 2.70 19.20 8.69
N GLN A 271 3.22 18.05 8.22
CA GLN A 271 4.22 17.98 7.16
C GLN A 271 3.63 18.15 5.75
N SER A 272 2.35 18.57 5.67
CA SER A 272 1.64 18.90 4.43
C SER A 272 2.34 20.00 3.59
N SER A 273 3.34 20.69 4.15
CA SER A 273 4.16 21.69 3.44
C SER A 273 5.11 21.10 2.38
N THR A 274 5.31 19.78 2.33
CA THR A 274 6.14 19.11 1.30
C THR A 274 5.33 18.42 0.20
N LEU A 275 4.00 18.40 0.30
CA LEU A 275 3.13 17.91 -0.77
C LEU A 275 3.19 18.91 -1.93
N THR A 276 3.86 18.52 -3.01
CA THR A 276 3.79 19.23 -4.29
C THR A 276 2.33 19.56 -4.60
N ASN A 277 2.01 20.82 -4.91
CA ASN A 277 0.67 21.28 -5.35
C ASN A 277 0.28 20.63 -6.69
N LYS A 278 0.07 19.32 -6.67
CA LYS A 278 -0.31 18.49 -7.79
C LYS A 278 -1.83 18.51 -7.89
N ASN A 279 -2.32 18.87 -9.07
CA ASN A 279 -3.74 19.03 -9.37
C ASN A 279 -4.09 18.28 -10.66
N GLU A 280 -5.34 18.39 -11.09
CA GLU A 280 -5.88 17.69 -12.26
C GLU A 280 -5.15 18.09 -13.55
N HIS A 281 -4.70 19.35 -13.65
CA HIS A 281 -3.95 19.82 -14.80
C HIS A 281 -2.56 19.17 -14.87
N THR A 282 -1.83 19.13 -13.75
CA THR A 282 -0.54 18.43 -13.70
C THR A 282 -0.73 16.94 -13.92
N TYR A 283 -1.80 16.34 -13.39
CA TYR A 283 -2.13 14.93 -13.60
C TYR A 283 -2.31 14.59 -15.09
N ALA A 284 -3.07 15.42 -15.82
CA ALA A 284 -3.25 15.24 -17.26
C ALA A 284 -1.93 15.36 -18.05
N LYS A 285 -0.97 16.14 -17.56
CA LYS A 285 0.36 16.32 -18.16
C LYS A 285 1.34 15.20 -17.81
N GLU A 286 1.27 14.61 -16.63
CA GLU A 286 2.17 13.55 -16.17
C GLU A 286 1.67 12.15 -16.55
N ASN A 287 0.35 11.92 -16.51
CA ASN A 287 -0.25 10.62 -16.81
C ASN A 287 -0.28 10.36 -18.31
N THR A 288 0.50 9.38 -18.77
CA THR A 288 0.62 9.03 -20.19
C THR A 288 -0.68 8.58 -20.84
N PHE A 289 -1.61 7.95 -20.10
CA PHE A 289 -2.94 7.62 -20.60
C PHE A 289 -3.77 8.89 -20.87
N CYS A 290 -3.70 9.88 -19.99
CA CYS A 290 -4.41 11.15 -20.18
C CYS A 290 -3.84 11.93 -21.37
N GLN A 291 -2.53 11.85 -21.58
CA GLN A 291 -1.84 12.56 -22.65
C GLN A 291 -2.36 12.18 -24.05
N ASP A 292 -2.83 10.95 -24.25
CA ASP A 292 -3.37 10.49 -25.55
C ASP A 292 -4.53 11.37 -26.04
N CYS A 293 -5.32 11.92 -25.11
CA CYS A 293 -6.38 12.89 -25.44
C CYS A 293 -5.93 14.34 -25.19
N HIS A 294 -5.22 14.61 -24.09
CA HIS A 294 -4.94 15.97 -23.62
C HIS A 294 -3.72 16.65 -24.26
N LYS A 295 -2.90 15.92 -25.05
CA LYS A 295 -1.84 16.51 -25.88
C LYS A 295 -2.31 16.94 -27.26
N VAL A 296 -3.58 16.73 -27.60
CA VAL A 296 -4.12 17.14 -28.90
C VAL A 296 -4.20 18.66 -28.96
N ARG A 297 -3.46 19.26 -29.89
CA ARG A 297 -3.45 20.71 -30.11
C ARG A 297 -4.85 21.19 -30.50
N PRO A 298 -5.47 22.11 -29.74
CA PRO A 298 -6.81 22.62 -30.06
C PRO A 298 -6.85 23.34 -31.42
N THR A 299 -7.95 23.21 -32.16
CA THR A 299 -8.15 23.82 -33.49
C THR A 299 -8.08 25.35 -33.48
N ILE A 300 -8.32 25.98 -32.31
CA ILE A 300 -8.18 27.42 -32.12
C ILE A 300 -6.74 27.93 -32.28
N HIS A 301 -5.73 27.06 -32.21
CA HIS A 301 -4.31 27.41 -32.31
C HIS A 301 -3.86 27.63 -33.76
N THR A 302 -4.56 28.48 -34.48
CA THR A 302 -4.21 28.95 -35.82
C THR A 302 -3.04 29.95 -35.77
N LYS A 303 -2.45 30.28 -36.93
CA LYS A 303 -1.35 31.27 -37.02
C LYS A 303 -1.73 32.65 -36.45
N THR A 304 -3.03 32.98 -36.46
CA THR A 304 -3.55 34.27 -35.98
C THR A 304 -3.96 34.25 -34.51
N PHE A 305 -3.91 33.10 -33.84
CA PHE A 305 -4.37 32.95 -32.45
C PHE A 305 -3.66 33.90 -31.48
N ILE A 306 -2.37 34.17 -31.67
CA ILE A 306 -1.59 35.11 -30.84
C ILE A 306 -2.23 36.50 -30.80
N GLY A 307 -2.90 36.96 -31.87
CA GLY A 307 -3.60 38.25 -31.87
C GLY A 307 -4.88 38.28 -31.04
N SER A 308 -5.53 37.13 -30.84
CA SER A 308 -6.83 37.01 -30.17
C SER A 308 -6.81 36.20 -28.86
N HIS A 309 -5.67 35.61 -28.50
CA HIS A 309 -5.57 34.70 -27.36
C HIS A 309 -5.91 35.39 -26.03
N GLY A 310 -5.57 36.68 -25.88
CA GLY A 310 -5.87 37.45 -24.67
C GLY A 310 -7.38 37.52 -24.37
N ALA A 311 -8.22 37.69 -25.40
CA ALA A 311 -9.67 37.72 -25.24
C ALA A 311 -10.28 36.34 -24.91
N GLN A 312 -9.57 35.26 -25.24
CA GLN A 312 -9.98 33.89 -24.86
C GLN A 312 -9.49 33.56 -23.45
N ALA A 313 -8.23 33.87 -23.13
CA ALA A 313 -7.63 33.67 -21.82
C ALA A 313 -8.35 34.48 -20.74
N SER A 314 -8.80 35.71 -21.03
CA SER A 314 -9.54 36.54 -20.08
C SER A 314 -10.90 35.97 -19.68
N LYS A 315 -11.48 35.07 -20.49
CA LYS A 315 -12.75 34.41 -20.16
C LYS A 315 -12.55 33.29 -19.15
N ASN A 316 -11.48 32.50 -19.33
CA ASN A 316 -11.11 31.42 -18.42
C ASN A 316 -9.67 30.95 -18.74
N GLU A 317 -8.71 31.40 -17.94
CA GLU A 317 -7.31 31.02 -18.09
C GLU A 317 -7.03 29.57 -17.65
N GLU A 318 -7.82 29.01 -16.73
CA GLU A 318 -7.65 27.64 -16.23
C GLU A 318 -7.75 26.58 -17.32
N LYS A 319 -8.59 26.81 -18.34
CA LYS A 319 -8.70 25.92 -19.50
C LYS A 319 -7.38 25.74 -20.25
N CYS A 320 -6.47 26.70 -20.12
CA CYS A 320 -5.15 26.64 -20.75
C CYS A 320 -4.17 25.82 -19.90
N TYR A 321 -4.38 25.69 -18.58
CA TYR A 321 -3.40 25.10 -17.66
C TYR A 321 -3.21 23.59 -17.82
N THR A 322 -4.18 22.92 -18.45
CA THR A 322 -4.08 21.52 -18.85
C THR A 322 -2.93 21.27 -19.83
N CYS A 323 -2.60 22.26 -20.69
CA CYS A 323 -1.53 22.14 -21.69
C CYS A 323 -0.39 23.15 -21.48
N HIS A 324 -0.58 24.20 -20.69
CA HIS A 324 0.39 25.27 -20.50
C HIS A 324 0.64 25.53 -19.01
N ASP A 325 1.84 25.96 -18.64
CA ASP A 325 2.14 26.27 -17.23
C ASP A 325 2.08 27.76 -16.94
N GLN A 326 1.60 28.10 -15.74
CA GLN A 326 1.59 29.47 -15.23
C GLN A 326 3.00 29.93 -14.83
N ASN A 327 3.79 29.06 -14.20
CA ASN A 327 5.10 29.36 -13.59
C ASN A 327 6.23 28.51 -14.18
N ARG A 328 7.48 29.00 -14.11
CA ARG A 328 8.70 28.34 -14.63
C ARG A 328 9.14 27.06 -13.90
N THR A 329 8.40 26.60 -12.89
CA THR A 329 8.87 25.57 -11.96
C THR A 329 8.72 24.13 -12.47
N ASN A 330 8.06 23.89 -13.59
CA ASN A 330 7.98 22.56 -14.18
C ASN A 330 9.09 22.34 -15.21
N THR A 331 10.02 21.46 -14.86
CA THR A 331 11.14 20.94 -15.67
C THR A 331 10.69 19.88 -16.70
N ALA A 332 9.39 19.74 -16.94
CA ALA A 332 8.88 18.81 -17.94
C ALA A 332 9.21 19.32 -19.36
N SER A 333 10.11 18.60 -20.05
CA SER A 333 10.70 18.91 -21.36
C SER A 333 9.70 19.11 -22.52
N ASN A 334 8.39 19.02 -22.27
CA ASN A 334 7.33 18.87 -23.25
C ASN A 334 6.27 19.98 -23.22
N ASN A 335 6.37 20.97 -22.31
CA ASN A 335 5.50 22.16 -22.33
C ASN A 335 6.15 23.35 -23.05
N THR A 336 5.61 23.68 -24.22
CA THR A 336 6.23 24.62 -25.18
C THR A 336 5.95 26.11 -24.88
N VAL A 337 5.00 26.44 -24.01
CA VAL A 337 4.64 27.84 -23.69
C VAL A 337 4.34 28.01 -22.21
N ASN A 338 5.01 28.98 -21.60
CA ASN A 338 4.86 29.35 -20.20
C ASN A 338 4.32 30.79 -20.09
N CYS A 339 3.23 31.00 -19.35
CA CYS A 339 2.60 32.32 -19.23
C CYS A 339 3.58 33.37 -18.70
N SER A 340 4.36 33.03 -17.68
CA SER A 340 5.36 33.92 -17.08
C SER A 340 6.52 34.28 -18.02
N SER A 341 6.68 33.61 -19.16
CA SER A 341 7.69 33.99 -20.16
C SER A 341 7.29 35.21 -21.00
N CYS A 342 5.98 35.49 -21.10
CA CYS A 342 5.43 36.56 -21.95
C CYS A 342 4.54 37.55 -21.16
N HIS A 343 3.75 37.08 -20.19
CA HIS A 343 2.83 37.89 -19.38
C HIS A 343 3.46 38.53 -18.14
N GLN A 344 4.77 38.78 -18.15
CA GLN A 344 5.40 39.66 -17.15
C GLN A 344 4.91 41.11 -17.29
N MET A 345 4.40 41.46 -18.48
CA MET A 345 3.82 42.77 -18.82
C MET A 345 2.41 42.55 -19.34
N LYS A 346 1.42 42.47 -18.44
CA LYS A 346 0.00 42.29 -18.82
C LYS A 346 -0.59 43.62 -19.30
N HIS A 347 -1.10 43.65 -20.54
CA HIS A 347 -2.00 44.71 -20.98
C HIS A 347 -3.39 44.45 -20.38
N LEU A 348 -3.79 45.23 -19.39
CA LEU A 348 -5.18 45.21 -18.89
C LEU A 348 -6.13 45.70 -20.00
N ASN A 349 -7.40 45.26 -19.98
CA ASN A 349 -8.38 45.57 -21.04
C ASN A 349 -8.59 47.09 -21.27
N ASN A 350 -8.13 47.94 -20.35
CA ASN A 350 -8.19 49.39 -20.40
C ASN A 350 -6.83 50.07 -20.20
N TRP A 351 -5.71 49.40 -20.46
CA TRP A 351 -4.37 50.00 -20.27
C TRP A 351 -4.19 51.34 -21.00
N ARG A 352 -4.96 51.57 -22.07
CA ARG A 352 -4.99 52.83 -22.83
C ARG A 352 -5.59 54.01 -22.06
N GLU A 353 -6.50 53.74 -21.12
CA GLU A 353 -7.16 54.77 -20.30
C GLU A 353 -6.21 55.32 -19.22
N GLY A 354 -5.31 54.48 -18.71
CA GLY A 354 -4.28 54.86 -17.74
C GLY A 354 -2.92 55.18 -18.34
N HIS A 355 -2.78 55.20 -19.68
CA HIS A 355 -1.48 55.46 -20.31
C HIS A 355 -1.17 56.97 -20.29
N PRO A 356 0.02 57.41 -19.85
CA PRO A 356 0.37 58.83 -19.73
C PRO A 356 0.26 59.63 -21.03
N ILE A 357 0.29 58.94 -22.17
CA ILE A 357 0.16 59.52 -23.52
C ILE A 357 -1.07 58.90 -24.20
N PRO A 358 -1.99 59.68 -24.81
CA PRO A 358 -3.16 59.12 -25.48
C PRO A 358 -2.80 58.14 -26.62
N VAL A 359 -3.18 56.86 -26.48
CA VAL A 359 -2.92 55.81 -27.48
C VAL A 359 -4.21 55.44 -28.23
N ARG A 360 -4.62 56.25 -29.21
CA ARG A 360 -5.85 56.00 -30.00
C ARG A 360 -5.58 55.08 -31.20
N ASN A 361 -6.40 54.04 -31.36
CA ASN A 361 -6.52 53.17 -32.55
C ASN A 361 -5.26 52.45 -33.08
N THR A 362 -4.21 52.29 -32.28
CA THR A 362 -3.02 51.52 -32.69
C THR A 362 -3.24 50.01 -32.50
N LYS A 363 -3.22 49.22 -33.58
CA LYS A 363 -3.30 47.73 -33.51
C LYS A 363 -1.93 47.07 -33.32
N LYS A 364 -0.84 47.78 -33.62
CA LYS A 364 0.56 47.36 -33.46
C LYS A 364 1.38 48.53 -32.87
N PRO A 365 2.52 48.26 -32.20
CA PRO A 365 3.42 49.30 -31.72
C PRO A 365 3.98 50.11 -32.90
N GLU A 366 3.96 51.43 -32.79
CA GLU A 366 4.54 52.36 -33.76
C GLU A 366 5.96 52.76 -33.31
N GLU A 367 6.77 53.37 -34.18
CA GLU A 367 8.14 53.78 -33.81
C GLU A 367 8.18 54.69 -32.56
N ARG A 368 7.18 55.58 -32.39
CA ARG A 368 7.05 56.42 -31.18
C ARG A 368 6.85 55.62 -29.89
N CYS A 369 6.34 54.39 -29.95
CA CYS A 369 6.19 53.53 -28.78
C CYS A 369 7.57 53.08 -28.27
N TYR A 370 8.57 52.99 -29.15
CA TYR A 370 9.91 52.53 -28.79
C TYR A 370 10.79 53.60 -28.14
N THR A 371 10.32 54.85 -28.10
CA THR A 371 10.97 55.93 -27.36
C THR A 371 10.87 55.70 -25.84
N CYS A 372 9.81 55.04 -25.38
CA CYS A 372 9.59 54.72 -23.96
C CYS A 372 9.61 53.22 -23.65
N HIS A 373 9.46 52.35 -24.67
CA HIS A 373 9.39 50.90 -24.51
C HIS A 373 10.46 50.17 -25.33
N VAL A 374 10.99 49.07 -24.81
CA VAL A 374 12.01 48.29 -25.52
C VAL A 374 11.40 47.58 -26.75
N LYS A 375 11.91 47.90 -27.95
CA LYS A 375 11.45 47.34 -29.24
C LYS A 375 11.48 45.81 -29.28
N LYS A 376 12.54 45.20 -28.74
CA LYS A 376 12.69 43.74 -28.66
C LYS A 376 11.55 43.07 -27.88
N THR A 377 11.08 43.70 -26.81
CA THR A 377 10.00 43.17 -25.96
C THR A 377 8.65 43.20 -26.67
N CYS A 378 8.37 44.27 -27.42
CA CYS A 378 7.11 44.43 -28.13
C CYS A 378 7.04 43.58 -29.42
N THR A 379 8.15 43.45 -30.14
CA THR A 379 8.25 42.67 -31.39
C THR A 379 8.17 41.16 -31.15
N ASN A 380 8.46 40.69 -29.94
CA ASN A 380 8.23 39.29 -29.56
C ASN A 380 6.74 38.90 -29.61
N CYS A 381 5.84 39.84 -29.29
CA CYS A 381 4.39 39.61 -29.24
C CYS A 381 3.66 40.15 -30.48
N HIS A 382 4.20 41.17 -31.15
CA HIS A 382 3.64 41.79 -32.35
C HIS A 382 4.50 41.49 -33.60
N LYS A 383 4.76 40.21 -33.87
CA LYS A 383 5.41 39.79 -35.14
C LYS A 383 4.48 40.05 -36.32
N ASN A 384 5.08 40.35 -37.48
CA ASN A 384 4.36 40.82 -38.66
C ASN A 384 3.23 39.91 -39.11
#